data_AF-A0A975G0K0-F1
#
_entry.id   AF-A0A975G0K0-F1
#
_cell.length_a   1.000
_cell.length_b   1.000
_cell.length_c   1.000
_cell.angle_alpha   90.00
_cell.angle_beta   90.00
_cell.angle_gamma   90.00
#
_symmetry.space_group_name_H-M   'P 1'
#
loop_
_entity.id
_entity.type
_entity.pdbx_description
1 polymer ?
#
loop_
_entity_poly.entity_id
_entity_poly.type
_entity_poly.pdbx_seq_one_letter_code
_entity_poly.pdbx_strand_id
1 'polypeptide(L)'
;MALPTLSSIAPISGPAAGGTIVTLTGTGFTGALAVGFGDSNAASLTVLSDTQIIAISPAGSGTVNVTVVSPGGRSAINASAQFAFTSEASSTAAPTYFVDPALTSQIVGSLVNLVAAGASPDAVQAQSILMRRLALEGDVIGSRVPPPRNITEIGGYLNLLTTLKESAMQEQALAGILGVAGPSPALGWSPAQPLAMVSLPNDRPAGPAQATLPLSILVRSDFMPAFHAAITALHAQGAALPLAGPTALALPPGGPGSIAPTDFLLYAGRVLQLAPAAAMVTPSSDPLALIRAKGSGDPFLPAANVPAPGSVPVTPGNYDALQASGGGTTTVSLTGASFVPLAPVLASFGFYQASPAPQPASGADIAWARLTNVTGLVAGSTRLGDELALIFPQNAISASAFAPLVDYKWNGTTFAP
;
A
#
# COMPACT_ATOMS: atom_id res chain seq x y z
N MET A 1 -48.28 6.02 13.36
CA MET A 1 -47.15 5.64 12.49
C MET A 1 -47.17 4.13 12.32
N ALA A 2 -46.95 3.61 11.12
CA ALA A 2 -46.97 2.17 10.84
C ALA A 2 -45.64 1.52 11.26
N LEU A 3 -45.67 0.26 11.69
CA LEU A 3 -44.45 -0.51 11.96
C LEU A 3 -43.78 -0.90 10.63
N PRO A 4 -42.44 -0.81 10.52
CA PRO A 4 -41.73 -1.21 9.33
C PRO A 4 -41.73 -2.74 9.17
N THR A 5 -41.93 -3.23 7.95
CA THR A 5 -41.87 -4.67 7.63
C THR A 5 -40.77 -4.94 6.61
N LEU A 6 -39.81 -5.80 6.95
CA LEU A 6 -38.73 -6.20 6.06
C LEU A 6 -39.06 -7.52 5.35
N SER A 7 -39.11 -7.49 4.01
CA SER A 7 -39.49 -8.64 3.18
C SER A 7 -38.27 -9.38 2.61
N SER A 8 -37.25 -8.64 2.14
CA SER A 8 -36.04 -9.25 1.59
C SER A 8 -34.81 -8.34 1.70
N ILE A 9 -33.63 -8.95 1.61
CA ILE A 9 -32.33 -8.29 1.55
C ILE A 9 -31.54 -8.88 0.37
N ALA A 10 -30.85 -8.03 -0.40
CA ALA A 10 -29.99 -8.46 -1.51
C ALA A 10 -28.74 -7.56 -1.62
N PRO A 11 -27.51 -8.12 -1.65
CA PRO A 11 -27.16 -9.54 -1.46
C PRO A 11 -27.38 -10.03 0.00
N ILE A 12 -27.57 -11.34 0.19
CA ILE A 12 -27.77 -11.99 1.50
C ILE A 12 -26.45 -12.37 2.21
N SER A 13 -25.30 -12.05 1.61
CA SER A 13 -23.99 -12.39 2.14
C SER A 13 -22.94 -11.35 1.73
N GLY A 14 -21.89 -11.20 2.55
CA GLY A 14 -20.76 -10.33 2.27
C GLY A 14 -19.55 -10.62 3.18
N PRO A 15 -18.38 -10.02 2.88
CA PRO A 15 -17.16 -10.23 3.66
C PRO A 15 -17.31 -9.80 5.12
N ALA A 16 -16.65 -10.53 6.04
CA ALA A 16 -16.61 -10.22 7.46
C ALA A 16 -16.03 -8.82 7.78
N ALA A 17 -15.23 -8.25 6.86
CA ALA A 17 -14.71 -6.88 6.95
C ALA A 17 -15.79 -5.79 6.79
N GLY A 18 -17.00 -6.13 6.35
CA GLY A 18 -18.07 -5.18 6.07
C GLY A 18 -17.90 -4.43 4.74
N GLY A 19 -18.77 -3.46 4.47
CA GLY A 19 -18.72 -2.63 3.26
C GLY A 19 -19.59 -3.11 2.10
N THR A 20 -20.40 -4.15 2.29
CA THR A 20 -21.34 -4.61 1.26
C THR A 20 -22.54 -3.66 1.19
N ILE A 21 -22.81 -3.15 0.00
CA ILE A 21 -24.02 -2.38 -0.29
C ILE A 21 -25.18 -3.36 -0.40
N VAL A 22 -26.09 -3.32 0.57
CA VAL A 22 -27.30 -4.14 0.58
C VAL A 22 -28.54 -3.31 0.27
N THR A 23 -29.43 -3.89 -0.52
CA THR A 23 -30.75 -3.35 -0.81
C THR A 23 -31.78 -4.09 0.02
N LEU A 24 -32.52 -3.35 0.85
CA LEU A 24 -33.58 -3.84 1.72
C LEU A 24 -34.92 -3.49 1.09
N THR A 25 -35.80 -4.48 0.94
CA THR A 25 -37.14 -4.31 0.36
C THR A 25 -38.21 -4.62 1.40
N GLY A 26 -39.23 -3.77 1.50
CA GLY A 26 -40.26 -3.87 2.54
C GLY A 26 -41.34 -2.81 2.44
N THR A 27 -41.95 -2.44 3.57
CA THR A 27 -42.92 -1.32 3.66
C THR A 27 -42.75 -0.56 4.97
N GLY A 28 -43.14 0.72 5.00
CA GLY A 28 -43.06 1.56 6.21
C GLY A 28 -41.64 2.06 6.51
N PHE A 29 -40.81 2.23 5.48
CA PHE A 29 -39.43 2.70 5.60
C PHE A 29 -39.27 4.23 5.61
N THR A 30 -40.35 4.97 5.37
CA THR A 30 -40.33 6.43 5.45
C THR A 30 -39.91 6.89 6.85
N GLY A 31 -38.76 7.57 6.93
CA GLY A 31 -38.18 8.04 8.19
C GLY A 31 -37.40 6.99 8.99
N ALA A 32 -36.96 5.89 8.37
CA ALA A 32 -36.07 4.92 9.02
C ALA A 32 -34.81 5.59 9.61
N LEU A 33 -34.52 5.30 10.87
CA LEU A 33 -33.44 5.90 11.66
C LEU A 33 -32.20 5.01 11.73
N ALA A 34 -32.38 3.69 11.66
CA ALA A 34 -31.29 2.72 11.70
C ALA A 34 -31.66 1.41 11.01
N VAL A 35 -30.65 0.74 10.47
CA VAL A 35 -30.73 -0.67 10.07
C VAL A 35 -29.74 -1.43 10.95
N GLY A 36 -30.22 -2.43 11.68
CA GLY A 36 -29.40 -3.30 12.53
C GLY A 36 -29.11 -4.61 11.83
N PHE A 37 -27.84 -5.01 11.82
CA PHE A 37 -27.31 -6.32 11.46
C PHE A 37 -26.95 -7.05 12.76
N GLY A 38 -27.91 -7.78 13.34
CA GLY A 38 -27.79 -8.33 14.69
C GLY A 38 -27.70 -7.21 15.75
N ASP A 39 -26.58 -7.20 16.47
CA ASP A 39 -26.27 -6.21 17.52
C ASP A 39 -25.54 -4.96 16.97
N SER A 40 -25.11 -4.98 15.70
CA SER A 40 -24.37 -3.90 15.05
C SER A 40 -25.26 -3.08 14.12
N ASN A 41 -25.12 -1.75 14.14
CA ASN A 41 -25.83 -0.88 13.18
C ASN A 41 -25.09 -0.81 11.85
N ALA A 42 -25.84 -0.59 10.76
CA ALA A 42 -25.31 -0.32 9.42
C ALA A 42 -24.38 0.90 9.43
N ALA A 43 -23.30 0.85 8.64
CA ALA A 43 -22.33 1.94 8.56
C ALA A 43 -22.92 3.20 7.90
N SER A 44 -23.86 3.01 6.98
CA SER A 44 -24.69 4.08 6.43
C SER A 44 -26.02 3.50 5.98
N LEU A 45 -27.04 4.36 5.93
CA LEU A 45 -28.36 4.03 5.39
C LEU A 45 -28.88 5.19 4.52
N THR A 46 -29.56 4.86 3.45
CA THR A 46 -30.22 5.82 2.55
C THR A 46 -31.59 5.28 2.21
N VAL A 47 -32.64 6.00 2.60
CA VAL A 47 -34.02 5.65 2.27
C VAL A 47 -34.31 6.16 0.86
N LEU A 48 -34.53 5.24 -0.08
CA LEU A 48 -34.87 5.58 -1.47
C LEU A 48 -36.38 5.81 -1.64
N SER A 49 -37.19 5.01 -0.94
CA SER A 49 -38.65 5.08 -0.96
C SER A 49 -39.23 4.38 0.27
N ASP A 50 -40.56 4.47 0.48
CA ASP A 50 -41.22 3.76 1.58
C ASP A 50 -41.04 2.23 1.52
N THR A 51 -40.66 1.70 0.35
CA THR A 51 -40.47 0.27 0.11
C THR A 51 -39.02 -0.16 -0.07
N GLN A 52 -38.05 0.78 -0.10
CA GLN A 52 -36.65 0.45 -0.40
C GLN A 52 -35.65 1.30 0.41
N ILE A 53 -34.68 0.62 1.03
CA ILE A 53 -33.53 1.23 1.71
C ILE A 53 -32.24 0.63 1.13
N ILE A 54 -31.24 1.48 0.88
CA ILE A 54 -29.85 1.03 0.72
C ILE A 54 -29.15 1.17 2.06
N ALA A 55 -28.46 0.12 2.51
CA ALA A 55 -27.63 0.14 3.70
C ALA A 55 -26.26 -0.47 3.42
N ILE A 56 -25.23 -0.03 4.15
CA ILE A 56 -23.88 -0.62 4.08
C ILE A 56 -23.67 -1.53 5.29
N SER A 57 -23.34 -2.80 5.04
CA SER A 57 -23.10 -3.77 6.12
C SER A 57 -21.89 -3.37 6.97
N PRO A 58 -21.98 -3.46 8.31
CA PRO A 58 -20.84 -3.24 9.20
C PRO A 58 -19.88 -4.43 9.14
N ALA A 59 -18.72 -4.31 9.80
CA ALA A 59 -17.88 -5.48 10.07
C ALA A 59 -18.60 -6.41 11.08
N GLY A 60 -18.53 -7.73 10.85
CA GLY A 60 -19.26 -8.71 11.65
C GLY A 60 -18.89 -10.15 11.30
N SER A 61 -19.44 -11.10 12.04
CA SER A 61 -19.19 -12.54 11.84
C SER A 61 -20.48 -13.35 11.99
N GLY A 62 -20.52 -14.51 11.33
CA GLY A 62 -21.68 -15.41 11.38
C GLY A 62 -22.89 -14.92 10.60
N THR A 63 -24.02 -15.60 10.78
CA THR A 63 -25.31 -15.22 10.18
C THR A 63 -26.10 -14.39 11.17
N VAL A 64 -26.48 -13.17 10.78
CA VAL A 64 -27.20 -12.23 11.64
C VAL A 64 -28.56 -11.86 11.06
N ASN A 65 -29.51 -11.56 11.93
CA ASN A 65 -30.82 -11.06 11.52
C ASN A 65 -30.76 -9.58 11.22
N VAL A 66 -31.36 -9.14 10.11
CA VAL A 66 -31.44 -7.73 9.75
C VAL A 66 -32.79 -7.14 10.17
N THR A 67 -32.76 -5.97 10.79
CA THR A 67 -33.96 -5.28 11.26
C THR A 67 -33.89 -3.80 10.96
N VAL A 68 -35.03 -3.18 10.66
CA VAL A 68 -35.15 -1.75 10.41
C VAL A 68 -35.81 -1.08 11.61
N VAL A 69 -35.25 0.03 12.07
CA VAL A 69 -35.80 0.87 13.14
C VAL A 69 -36.34 2.14 12.52
N SER A 70 -37.64 2.39 12.68
CA SER A 70 -38.29 3.66 12.35
C SER A 70 -38.94 4.26 13.59
N PRO A 71 -39.40 5.52 13.55
CA PRO A 71 -40.15 6.13 14.64
C PRO A 71 -41.43 5.35 15.04
N GLY A 72 -41.94 4.48 14.15
CA GLY A 72 -43.06 3.58 14.42
C GLY A 72 -42.67 2.30 15.18
N GLY A 73 -41.38 2.01 15.36
CA GLY A 73 -40.86 0.84 16.05
C GLY A 73 -39.82 0.06 15.25
N ARG A 74 -39.36 -1.06 15.81
CA ARG A 74 -38.43 -2.00 15.16
C ARG A 74 -39.21 -3.07 14.38
N SER A 75 -38.75 -3.39 13.17
CA SER A 75 -39.32 -4.47 12.38
C SER A 75 -39.17 -5.82 13.08
N ALA A 76 -40.11 -6.74 12.83
CA ALA A 76 -39.99 -8.12 13.28
C ALA A 76 -38.78 -8.82 12.66
N ILE A 77 -38.23 -9.81 13.37
CA ILE A 77 -37.18 -10.69 12.84
C ILE A 77 -37.81 -11.63 11.81
N ASN A 78 -37.23 -11.67 10.61
CA ASN A 78 -37.68 -12.51 9.51
C ASN A 78 -36.54 -13.43 9.06
N ALA A 79 -36.80 -14.73 8.93
CA ALA A 79 -35.82 -15.72 8.46
C ALA A 79 -35.37 -15.45 7.01
N SER A 80 -36.20 -14.79 6.19
CA SER A 80 -35.85 -14.36 4.83
C SER A 80 -35.02 -13.07 4.78
N ALA A 81 -34.72 -12.47 5.93
CA ALA A 81 -33.94 -11.23 6.07
C ALA A 81 -32.70 -11.45 6.96
N GLN A 82 -31.93 -12.49 6.64
CA GLN A 82 -30.65 -12.78 7.26
C GLN A 82 -29.49 -12.37 6.35
N PHE A 83 -28.41 -11.89 6.97
CA PHE A 83 -27.17 -11.56 6.28
C PHE A 83 -26.03 -12.41 6.83
N ALA A 84 -25.34 -13.14 5.95
CA ALA A 84 -24.22 -14.00 6.31
C ALA A 84 -22.88 -13.28 6.08
N PHE A 85 -22.14 -13.07 7.16
CA PHE A 85 -20.74 -12.67 7.08
C PHE A 85 -19.89 -13.88 6.73
N THR A 86 -19.48 -13.97 5.47
CA THR A 86 -18.56 -14.99 5.02
C THR A 86 -17.15 -14.55 5.41
N SER A 87 -16.53 -15.25 6.36
CA SER A 87 -15.07 -15.30 6.39
C SER A 87 -14.63 -15.95 5.09
N GLU A 88 -13.81 -15.29 4.28
CA GLU A 88 -13.10 -16.01 3.24
C GLU A 88 -12.36 -17.15 3.94
N ALA A 89 -12.74 -18.39 3.62
CA ALA A 89 -11.90 -19.52 3.96
C ALA A 89 -10.53 -19.19 3.38
N SER A 90 -9.49 -19.18 4.21
CA SER A 90 -8.12 -19.14 3.70
C SER A 90 -7.93 -20.34 2.78
N SER A 91 -8.15 -20.13 1.49
CA SER A 91 -7.69 -21.04 0.46
C SER A 91 -6.17 -20.95 0.46
N THR A 92 -5.53 -21.96 1.02
CA THR A 92 -4.11 -22.25 0.84
C THR A 92 -3.83 -22.88 -0.54
N ALA A 93 -4.73 -22.73 -1.52
CA ALA A 93 -4.47 -23.05 -2.90
C ALA A 93 -4.16 -21.77 -3.68
N ALA A 94 -2.95 -21.72 -4.24
CA ALA A 94 -2.55 -20.73 -5.23
C ALA A 94 -3.60 -20.62 -6.35
N PRO A 95 -3.80 -19.43 -6.96
CA PRO A 95 -4.65 -19.31 -8.14
C PRO A 95 -4.05 -20.19 -9.24
N THR A 96 -4.64 -21.36 -9.47
CA THR A 96 -4.46 -22.08 -10.71
C THR A 96 -5.34 -21.37 -11.72
N TYR A 97 -4.72 -20.46 -12.47
CA TYR A 97 -5.27 -20.05 -13.74
C TYR A 97 -5.52 -21.34 -14.53
N PHE A 98 -6.78 -21.67 -14.80
CA PHE A 98 -7.12 -22.63 -15.84
C PHE A 98 -6.71 -22.01 -17.19
N VAL A 99 -5.42 -22.08 -17.50
CA VAL A 99 -4.95 -22.07 -18.88
C VAL A 99 -5.11 -23.51 -19.34
N ASP A 100 -6.25 -23.80 -19.96
CA ASP A 100 -6.30 -24.93 -20.87
C ASP A 100 -5.62 -24.47 -22.18
N PRO A 101 -4.36 -24.87 -22.44
CA PRO A 101 -3.64 -24.47 -23.65
C PRO A 101 -4.39 -24.89 -24.93
N ALA A 102 -5.26 -25.90 -24.85
CA ALA A 102 -6.10 -26.29 -25.98
C ALA A 102 -7.21 -25.27 -26.26
N LEU A 103 -7.85 -24.72 -25.21
CA LEU A 103 -8.92 -23.74 -25.34
C LEU A 103 -8.38 -22.37 -25.80
N THR A 104 -7.21 -21.96 -25.30
CA THR A 104 -6.54 -20.72 -25.74
C THR A 104 -6.07 -20.82 -27.20
N SER A 105 -5.55 -21.99 -27.62
CA SER A 105 -5.21 -22.27 -29.02
C SER A 105 -6.46 -22.25 -29.93
N GLN A 106 -7.59 -22.79 -29.47
CA GLN A 106 -8.84 -22.79 -30.22
C GLN A 106 -9.45 -21.39 -30.37
N ILE A 107 -9.43 -20.56 -29.33
CA ILE A 107 -9.98 -19.19 -29.39
C ILE A 107 -9.11 -18.30 -30.30
N VAL A 108 -7.79 -18.38 -30.18
CA VAL A 108 -6.86 -17.64 -31.07
C VAL A 108 -6.99 -18.14 -32.52
N GLY A 109 -7.11 -19.45 -32.74
CA GLY A 109 -7.39 -20.01 -34.07
C GLY A 109 -8.74 -19.58 -34.65
N SER A 110 -9.76 -19.44 -33.81
CA SER A 110 -11.10 -18.97 -34.21
C SER A 110 -11.09 -17.49 -34.59
N LEU A 111 -10.37 -16.66 -33.83
CA LEU A 111 -10.20 -15.23 -34.14
C LEU A 111 -9.37 -15.01 -35.40
N VAL A 112 -8.30 -15.78 -35.60
CA VAL A 112 -7.48 -15.75 -36.81
C VAL A 112 -8.29 -16.20 -38.02
N ASN A 113 -9.15 -17.22 -37.89
CA ASN A 113 -10.07 -17.63 -38.97
C ASN A 113 -11.16 -16.59 -39.25
N LEU A 114 -11.65 -15.86 -38.25
CA LEU A 114 -12.62 -14.77 -38.44
C LEU A 114 -12.00 -13.56 -39.15
N VAL A 115 -10.74 -13.26 -38.84
CA VAL A 115 -9.97 -12.17 -39.48
C VAL A 115 -9.49 -12.58 -40.88
N ALA A 116 -9.13 -13.85 -41.09
CA ALA A 116 -8.70 -14.37 -42.39
C ALA A 116 -9.87 -14.62 -43.37
N ALA A 117 -11.09 -14.84 -42.87
CA ALA A 117 -12.29 -15.02 -43.69
C ALA A 117 -13.00 -13.71 -44.08
N GLY A 118 -12.39 -12.55 -43.79
CA GLY A 118 -12.96 -11.22 -44.05
C GLY A 118 -13.03 -10.84 -45.53
N ALA A 119 -14.05 -11.32 -46.23
CA ALA A 119 -14.45 -10.81 -47.56
C ALA A 119 -15.88 -10.25 -47.55
N SER A 120 -16.44 -9.90 -46.38
CA SER A 120 -17.76 -9.27 -46.30
C SER A 120 -17.66 -7.73 -46.13
N PRO A 121 -18.44 -6.94 -46.89
CA PRO A 121 -18.46 -5.48 -46.81
C PRO A 121 -18.74 -4.90 -45.41
N ASP A 122 -19.47 -5.65 -44.57
CA ASP A 122 -19.86 -5.20 -43.22
C ASP A 122 -18.68 -5.20 -42.24
N ALA A 123 -17.70 -6.10 -42.42
CA ALA A 123 -16.48 -6.15 -41.60
C ALA A 123 -15.56 -4.95 -41.88
N VAL A 124 -15.50 -4.51 -43.14
CA VAL A 124 -14.74 -3.33 -43.56
C VAL A 124 -15.38 -2.04 -43.02
N GLN A 125 -16.72 -1.97 -42.99
CA GLN A 125 -17.43 -0.85 -42.34
C GLN A 125 -17.16 -0.78 -40.84
N ALA A 126 -17.23 -1.91 -40.12
CA ALA A 126 -16.95 -1.95 -38.68
C ALA A 126 -15.51 -1.49 -38.36
N GLN A 127 -14.53 -1.89 -39.18
CA GLN A 127 -13.14 -1.47 -39.06
C GLN A 127 -12.96 0.04 -39.28
N SER A 128 -13.66 0.62 -40.26
CA SER A 128 -13.62 2.06 -40.53
C SER A 128 -14.23 2.91 -39.42
N ILE A 129 -15.28 2.40 -38.74
CA ILE A 129 -15.92 3.07 -37.61
C ILE A 129 -15.01 3.06 -36.38
N LEU A 130 -14.29 1.96 -36.13
CA LEU A 130 -13.32 1.85 -35.04
C LEU A 130 -12.13 2.79 -35.24
N MET A 131 -11.56 2.84 -36.44
CA MET A 131 -10.46 3.75 -36.79
C MET A 131 -10.88 5.22 -36.68
N ARG A 132 -12.13 5.55 -37.06
CA ARG A 132 -12.67 6.92 -36.95
C ARG A 132 -12.93 7.36 -35.52
N ARG A 133 -13.35 6.46 -34.62
CA ARG A 133 -13.51 6.76 -33.19
C ARG A 133 -12.17 6.98 -32.50
N LEU A 134 -11.15 6.17 -32.84
CA LEU A 134 -9.81 6.29 -32.28
C LEU A 134 -9.10 7.60 -32.68
N ALA A 135 -9.38 8.11 -33.89
CA ALA A 135 -8.85 9.39 -34.37
C ALA A 135 -9.56 10.63 -33.78
N LEU A 136 -10.79 10.50 -33.28
CA LEU A 136 -11.57 11.61 -32.72
C LEU A 136 -11.46 11.74 -31.20
N GLU A 137 -11.15 10.66 -30.48
CA GLU A 137 -11.00 10.65 -29.01
C GLU A 137 -9.53 10.82 -28.53
N GLY A 138 -8.55 10.83 -29.44
CA GLY A 138 -7.14 11.01 -29.10
C GLY A 138 -6.76 12.48 -28.90
N ASP A 139 -6.46 12.87 -27.67
CA ASP A 139 -5.92 14.18 -27.29
C ASP A 139 -4.57 14.45 -27.99
N VAL A 140 -4.52 15.49 -28.82
CA VAL A 140 -3.37 15.81 -29.68
C VAL A 140 -2.48 16.85 -28.99
N ILE A 141 -1.29 16.46 -28.56
CA ILE A 141 -0.21 17.39 -28.21
C ILE A 141 0.88 17.32 -29.28
N GLY A 142 1.32 18.48 -29.78
CA GLY A 142 2.25 18.61 -30.90
C GLY A 142 3.62 17.95 -30.67
N SER A 143 4.06 17.14 -31.64
CA SER A 143 5.36 16.47 -31.66
C SER A 143 6.53 17.46 -31.71
N ARG A 144 7.60 17.18 -30.96
CA ARG A 144 8.85 17.97 -30.88
C ARG A 144 9.94 17.51 -31.87
N VAL A 145 9.61 16.67 -32.84
CA VAL A 145 10.57 16.21 -33.87
C VAL A 145 10.43 17.09 -35.11
N PRO A 146 11.52 17.72 -35.61
CA PRO A 146 11.46 18.47 -36.87
C PRO A 146 11.10 17.50 -38.02
N PRO A 147 10.17 17.87 -38.91
CA PRO A 147 9.76 16.98 -39.99
C PRO A 147 10.93 16.73 -40.98
N PRO A 148 11.11 15.49 -41.47
CA PRO A 148 12.13 15.14 -42.45
C PRO A 148 11.88 15.82 -43.80
N ARG A 149 12.95 16.18 -44.51
CA ARG A 149 12.87 17.07 -45.67
C ARG A 149 12.62 16.39 -47.02
N ASN A 150 12.82 15.07 -47.19
CA ASN A 150 12.59 14.38 -48.48
C ASN A 150 12.21 12.89 -48.34
N ILE A 151 11.42 12.37 -49.29
CA ILE A 151 10.91 10.97 -49.34
C ILE A 151 12.02 9.91 -49.43
N THR A 152 13.16 10.23 -50.05
CA THR A 152 14.25 9.28 -50.26
C THR A 152 15.01 8.96 -48.96
N GLU A 153 15.12 9.93 -48.05
CA GLU A 153 15.75 9.72 -46.74
C GLU A 153 14.90 8.85 -45.82
N ILE A 154 13.57 8.99 -45.92
CA ILE A 154 12.59 8.18 -45.19
C ILE A 154 12.72 6.69 -45.56
N GLY A 155 12.82 6.39 -46.86
CA GLY A 155 13.00 5.00 -47.32
C GLY A 155 14.32 4.37 -46.86
N GLY A 156 15.41 5.14 -46.84
CA GLY A 156 16.71 4.69 -46.34
C GLY A 156 16.70 4.39 -44.83
N TYR A 157 16.07 5.25 -44.03
CA TYR A 157 15.91 5.05 -42.60
C TYR A 157 15.05 3.82 -42.26
N LEU A 158 13.94 3.62 -42.97
CA LEU A 158 13.08 2.44 -42.76
C LEU A 158 13.80 1.13 -43.09
N ASN A 159 14.62 1.13 -44.14
CA ASN A 159 15.38 -0.06 -44.55
C ASN A 159 16.54 -0.35 -43.58
N LEU A 160 17.18 0.69 -43.05
CA LEU A 160 18.19 0.57 -41.99
C LEU A 160 17.56 -0.02 -40.71
N LEU A 161 16.41 0.51 -40.27
CA LEU A 161 15.71 0.02 -39.08
C LEU A 161 15.21 -1.42 -39.25
N THR A 162 14.77 -1.79 -40.46
CA THR A 162 14.43 -3.18 -40.81
C THR A 162 15.65 -4.10 -40.70
N THR A 163 16.81 -3.63 -41.18
CA THR A 163 18.07 -4.40 -41.12
C THR A 163 18.57 -4.57 -39.68
N LEU A 164 18.37 -3.56 -38.84
CA LEU A 164 18.72 -3.58 -37.41
C LEU A 164 17.69 -4.33 -36.53
N LYS A 165 16.58 -4.81 -37.11
CA LYS A 165 15.44 -5.43 -36.41
C LYS A 165 14.79 -4.53 -35.34
N GLU A 166 14.88 -3.22 -35.51
CA GLU A 166 14.34 -2.22 -34.58
C GLU A 166 12.89 -1.84 -34.97
N SER A 167 11.98 -2.80 -34.83
CA SER A 167 10.57 -2.68 -35.27
C SER A 167 9.81 -1.56 -34.56
N ALA A 168 10.13 -1.27 -33.30
CA ALA A 168 9.49 -0.21 -32.51
C ALA A 168 9.83 1.20 -33.02
N MET A 169 11.10 1.45 -33.37
CA MET A 169 11.52 2.72 -33.96
C MET A 169 10.97 2.90 -35.38
N GLN A 170 10.84 1.79 -36.13
CA GLN A 170 10.22 1.79 -37.45
C GLN A 170 8.74 2.20 -37.39
N GLU A 171 7.97 1.63 -36.46
CA GLU A 171 6.56 1.96 -36.24
C GLU A 171 6.36 3.41 -35.78
N GLN A 172 7.25 3.94 -34.92
CA GLN A 172 7.23 5.34 -34.51
C GLN A 172 7.56 6.31 -35.65
N ALA A 173 8.52 5.96 -36.51
CA ALA A 173 8.84 6.76 -37.69
C ALA A 173 7.66 6.79 -38.68
N LEU A 174 7.04 5.63 -38.95
CA LEU A 174 5.84 5.53 -39.79
C LEU A 174 4.65 6.29 -39.21
N ALA A 175 4.43 6.20 -37.89
CA ALA A 175 3.36 6.92 -37.23
C ALA A 175 3.58 8.45 -37.24
N GLY A 176 4.81 8.91 -37.02
CA GLY A 176 5.20 10.31 -37.14
C GLY A 176 5.03 10.87 -38.56
N ILE A 177 5.28 10.06 -39.59
CA ILE A 177 5.06 10.44 -41.00
C ILE A 177 3.57 10.53 -41.33
N LEU A 178 2.76 9.62 -40.79
CA LEU A 178 1.32 9.56 -41.02
C LEU A 178 0.53 10.52 -40.12
N GLY A 179 1.20 11.23 -39.21
CA GLY A 179 0.56 12.15 -38.25
C GLY A 179 -0.32 11.45 -37.23
N VAL A 180 -0.13 10.14 -37.03
CA VAL A 180 -0.88 9.31 -36.09
C VAL A 180 0.01 9.09 -34.86
N ALA A 181 -0.55 9.07 -33.66
CA ALA A 181 0.21 8.72 -32.47
C ALA A 181 0.79 7.30 -32.64
N GLY A 182 2.11 7.17 -32.69
CA GLY A 182 2.76 5.86 -32.72
C GLY A 182 2.55 5.13 -31.40
N PRO A 183 2.61 3.78 -31.40
CA PRO A 183 2.65 3.05 -30.14
C PRO A 183 3.83 3.58 -29.33
N SER A 184 3.53 4.10 -28.13
CA SER A 184 4.56 4.43 -27.16
C SER A 184 5.37 3.15 -26.94
N PRO A 185 6.71 3.21 -26.97
CA PRO A 185 7.48 2.02 -26.71
C PRO A 185 7.09 1.59 -25.30
N ALA A 186 6.60 0.36 -25.14
CA ALA A 186 6.50 -0.24 -23.83
C ALA A 186 7.94 -0.36 -23.33
N LEU A 187 8.43 0.66 -22.62
CA LEU A 187 9.53 0.51 -21.68
C LEU A 187 9.13 -0.70 -20.84
N GLY A 188 9.92 -1.78 -20.87
CA GLY A 188 9.56 -3.12 -20.44
C GLY A 188 9.18 -3.24 -18.96
N TRP A 189 8.10 -2.58 -18.57
CA TRP A 189 7.64 -2.35 -17.22
C TRP A 189 6.20 -2.81 -17.11
N SER A 190 5.96 -3.59 -16.06
CA SER A 190 4.65 -4.12 -15.73
C SER A 190 3.71 -2.97 -15.31
N PRO A 191 2.47 -2.89 -15.83
CA PRO A 191 1.54 -1.80 -15.54
C PRO A 191 0.86 -1.90 -14.16
N ALA A 192 1.37 -2.74 -13.26
CA ALA A 192 0.79 -2.90 -11.94
C ALA A 192 1.34 -1.79 -11.02
N GLN A 193 0.47 -0.85 -10.63
CA GLN A 193 0.60 -0.20 -9.32
C GLN A 193 -0.30 -0.94 -8.31
N PRO A 194 0.12 -2.08 -7.74
CA PRO A 194 -0.71 -2.79 -6.76
C PRO A 194 -0.50 -2.27 -5.33
N LEU A 195 0.52 -1.44 -5.08
CA LEU A 195 0.89 -1.01 -3.74
C LEU A 195 0.57 0.47 -3.52
N ALA A 196 0.21 0.79 -2.27
CA ALA A 196 -0.09 2.14 -1.84
C ALA A 196 0.53 2.40 -0.47
N MET A 197 0.72 3.68 -0.14
CA MET A 197 0.99 4.08 1.24
C MET A 197 -0.31 4.14 2.02
N VAL A 198 -0.42 3.32 3.05
CA VAL A 198 -1.58 3.24 3.94
C VAL A 198 -1.28 4.02 5.21
N SER A 199 -2.21 4.89 5.60
CA SER A 199 -2.14 5.61 6.88
C SER A 199 -2.68 4.72 7.99
N LEU A 200 -1.84 4.45 8.98
CA LEU A 200 -2.18 3.65 10.16
C LEU A 200 -2.13 4.52 11.41
N PRO A 201 -2.99 4.28 12.42
CA PRO A 201 -2.86 4.91 13.73
C PRO A 201 -1.49 4.62 14.33
N ASN A 202 -0.85 5.64 14.92
CA ASN A 202 0.43 5.50 15.60
C ASN A 202 0.23 5.18 17.08
N ASP A 203 1.14 4.40 17.65
CA ASP A 203 1.19 4.18 19.09
C ASP A 203 1.65 5.46 19.80
N ARG A 204 0.78 6.01 20.64
CA ARG A 204 1.04 7.26 21.38
C ARG A 204 0.89 7.03 22.89
N PRO A 205 1.87 6.35 23.53
CA PRO A 205 1.85 6.10 24.96
C PRO A 205 1.83 7.42 25.75
N ALA A 206 1.17 7.41 26.92
CA ALA A 206 1.12 8.57 27.80
C ALA A 206 2.53 8.94 28.26
N GLY A 207 2.86 10.23 28.21
CA GLY A 207 4.16 10.74 28.67
C GLY A 207 4.48 12.11 28.08
N PRO A 208 5.60 12.73 28.51
CA PRO A 208 5.98 14.08 28.07
C PRO A 208 6.14 14.20 26.54
N ALA A 209 6.59 13.12 25.90
CA ALA A 209 6.79 13.08 24.45
C ALA A 209 5.50 12.82 23.65
N GLN A 210 4.39 12.45 24.27
CA GLN A 210 3.18 12.02 23.56
C GLN A 210 2.66 13.07 22.56
N ALA A 211 2.75 14.35 22.91
CA ALA A 211 2.31 15.46 22.07
C ALA A 211 3.18 15.66 20.81
N THR A 212 4.44 15.22 20.82
CA THR A 212 5.35 15.35 19.68
C THR A 212 5.23 14.19 18.69
N LEU A 213 4.58 13.09 19.09
CA LEU A 213 4.36 11.92 18.25
C LEU A 213 3.24 12.16 17.22
N PRO A 214 3.45 11.83 15.94
CA PRO A 214 2.41 11.96 14.92
C PRO A 214 1.22 11.05 15.24
N LEU A 215 0.02 11.47 14.84
CA LEU A 215 -1.23 10.71 15.05
C LEU A 215 -1.29 9.43 14.22
N SER A 216 -0.67 9.47 13.05
CA SER A 216 -0.66 8.38 12.10
C SER A 216 0.70 8.29 11.42
N ILE A 217 0.99 7.11 10.88
CA ILE A 217 2.20 6.80 10.12
C ILE A 217 1.81 6.25 8.77
N LEU A 218 2.72 6.37 7.80
CA LEU A 218 2.58 5.71 6.51
C LEU A 218 3.37 4.41 6.48
N VAL A 219 2.71 3.34 6.06
CA VAL A 219 3.31 2.04 5.81
C VAL A 219 2.86 1.56 4.44
N ARG A 220 3.78 0.94 3.69
CA ARG A 220 3.45 0.34 2.39
C ARG A 220 2.47 -0.83 2.59
N SER A 221 1.47 -0.92 1.73
CA SER A 221 0.33 -1.84 1.91
C SER A 221 0.72 -3.31 2.05
N ASP A 222 1.83 -3.75 1.45
CA ASP A 222 2.38 -5.10 1.58
C ASP A 222 2.95 -5.40 2.97
N PHE A 223 3.45 -4.40 3.69
CA PHE A 223 3.99 -4.57 5.04
C PHE A 223 2.91 -4.50 6.13
N MET A 224 1.70 -4.02 5.80
CA MET A 224 0.64 -3.79 6.78
C MET A 224 0.28 -5.04 7.62
N PRO A 225 0.10 -6.24 7.05
CA PRO A 225 -0.26 -7.41 7.86
C PRO A 225 0.81 -7.78 8.89
N ALA A 226 2.08 -7.77 8.46
CA ALA A 226 3.21 -8.08 9.33
C ALA A 226 3.40 -7.00 10.40
N PHE A 227 3.23 -5.73 10.04
CA PHE A 227 3.27 -4.61 10.97
C PHE A 227 2.18 -4.73 12.05
N HIS A 228 0.94 -5.02 11.65
CA HIS A 228 -0.18 -5.15 12.59
C HIS A 228 0.02 -6.32 13.56
N ALA A 229 0.52 -7.46 13.08
CA ALA A 229 0.85 -8.61 13.92
C ALA A 229 1.94 -8.28 14.95
N ALA A 230 2.99 -7.54 14.53
CA ALA A 230 4.09 -7.13 15.40
C ALA A 230 3.65 -6.16 16.50
N ILE A 231 2.83 -5.16 16.16
CA ILE A 231 2.25 -4.22 17.12
C ILE A 231 1.35 -4.96 18.12
N THR A 232 0.50 -5.87 17.64
CA THR A 232 -0.37 -6.69 18.50
C THR A 232 0.44 -7.53 19.49
N ALA A 233 1.56 -8.11 19.05
CA ALA A 233 2.45 -8.87 19.92
C ALA A 233 3.11 -7.99 21.01
N LEU A 234 3.52 -6.77 20.67
CA LEU A 234 4.04 -5.80 21.65
C LEU A 234 2.98 -5.37 22.65
N HIS A 235 1.77 -5.07 22.17
CA HIS A 235 0.65 -4.68 23.02
C HIS A 235 0.24 -5.80 23.97
N ALA A 236 0.29 -7.06 23.53
CA ALA A 236 0.06 -8.22 24.38
C ALA A 236 1.07 -8.30 25.54
N GLN A 237 2.29 -7.80 25.35
CA GLN A 237 3.32 -7.71 26.39
C GLN A 237 3.21 -6.44 27.24
N GLY A 238 2.30 -5.52 26.92
CA GLY A 238 2.13 -4.24 27.61
C GLY A 238 3.10 -3.14 27.12
N ALA A 239 3.79 -3.36 26.01
CA ALA A 239 4.70 -2.40 25.39
C ALA A 239 3.99 -1.61 24.27
N ALA A 240 4.50 -0.41 23.97
CA ALA A 240 4.05 0.41 22.83
C ALA A 240 5.24 0.69 21.90
N LEU A 241 4.98 0.89 20.60
CA LEU A 241 6.00 1.20 19.60
C LEU A 241 5.75 2.57 18.96
N PRO A 242 6.10 3.68 19.62
CA PRO A 242 5.91 5.00 19.06
C PRO A 242 6.86 5.24 17.87
N LEU A 243 6.31 5.69 16.75
CA LEU A 243 7.05 5.93 15.51
C LEU A 243 7.03 7.42 15.11
N ALA A 244 8.02 7.85 14.34
CA ALA A 244 8.22 9.23 13.88
C ALA A 244 8.21 9.37 12.34
N GLY A 245 7.71 8.35 11.62
CA GLY A 245 7.65 8.36 10.16
C GLY A 245 6.83 9.52 9.58
N PRO A 246 7.07 9.90 8.32
CA PRO A 246 6.36 11.01 7.69
C PRO A 246 4.87 10.68 7.50
N THR A 247 4.01 11.69 7.65
CA THR A 247 2.56 11.58 7.42
C THR A 247 2.19 11.64 5.94
N ALA A 248 3.13 12.04 5.08
CA ALA A 248 3.01 12.09 3.63
C ALA A 248 4.35 11.70 2.99
N LEU A 249 4.33 10.83 1.98
CA LEU A 249 5.51 10.52 1.18
C LEU A 249 5.35 11.13 -0.21
N ALA A 250 6.21 12.08 -0.55
CA ALA A 250 6.22 12.74 -1.85
C ALA A 250 7.61 12.66 -2.45
N LEU A 251 7.70 12.47 -3.77
CA LEU A 251 8.96 12.51 -4.47
C LEU A 251 9.49 13.96 -4.51
N PRO A 252 10.82 14.14 -4.36
CA PRO A 252 11.43 15.46 -4.47
C PRO A 252 11.20 16.03 -5.87
N PRO A 253 10.79 17.30 -6.02
CA PRO A 253 10.53 17.89 -7.32
C PRO A 253 11.81 17.94 -8.16
N GLY A 254 11.69 17.59 -9.44
CA GLY A 254 12.76 17.68 -10.42
C GLY A 254 12.86 19.06 -11.06
N GLY A 255 13.96 19.31 -11.76
CA GLY A 255 14.18 20.52 -12.54
C GLY A 255 15.67 20.84 -12.75
N PRO A 256 15.99 21.89 -13.51
CA PRO A 256 17.37 22.33 -13.67
C PRO A 256 18.00 22.64 -12.30
N GLY A 257 19.09 21.95 -11.95
CA GLY A 257 19.78 22.11 -10.67
C GLY A 257 19.15 21.37 -9.48
N SER A 258 18.11 20.56 -9.67
CA SER A 258 17.57 19.71 -8.61
C SER A 258 18.58 18.63 -8.22
N ILE A 259 18.87 18.50 -6.93
CA ILE A 259 19.74 17.45 -6.40
C ILE A 259 18.87 16.34 -5.81
N ALA A 260 19.02 15.12 -6.33
CA ALA A 260 18.34 13.97 -5.78
C ALA A 260 18.88 13.63 -4.38
N PRO A 261 18.01 13.37 -3.40
CA PRO A 261 18.42 12.81 -2.11
C PRO A 261 19.09 11.44 -2.29
N THR A 262 19.93 11.05 -1.33
CA THR A 262 20.63 9.76 -1.34
C THR A 262 19.89 8.64 -0.59
N ASP A 263 18.88 8.99 0.22
CA ASP A 263 18.07 8.00 0.95
C ASP A 263 16.92 7.46 0.09
N PHE A 264 17.27 6.67 -0.92
CA PHE A 264 16.31 6.08 -1.87
C PHE A 264 15.28 5.17 -1.19
N LEU A 265 15.68 4.43 -0.14
CA LEU A 265 14.80 3.49 0.55
C LEU A 265 13.65 4.19 1.28
N LEU A 266 13.86 5.42 1.75
CA LEU A 266 12.81 6.24 2.35
C LEU A 266 11.68 6.47 1.33
N TYR A 267 12.05 6.90 0.12
CA TYR A 267 11.10 7.15 -0.95
C TYR A 267 10.50 5.87 -1.54
N ALA A 268 11.18 4.72 -1.42
CA ALA A 268 10.61 3.41 -1.75
C ALA A 268 9.67 2.84 -0.65
N GLY A 269 9.42 3.58 0.44
CA GLY A 269 8.55 3.12 1.53
C GLY A 269 9.13 2.00 2.38
N ARG A 270 10.46 1.83 2.33
CA ARG A 270 11.20 0.75 2.98
C ARG A 270 11.94 1.20 4.23
N VAL A 271 11.66 2.40 4.72
CA VAL A 271 12.23 2.96 5.95
C VAL A 271 11.12 3.19 6.96
N LEU A 272 11.38 2.74 8.19
CA LEU A 272 10.51 2.97 9.33
C LEU A 272 11.38 3.58 10.45
N GLN A 273 10.87 4.61 11.10
CA GLN A 273 11.63 5.37 12.10
C GLN A 273 10.93 5.29 13.46
N LEU A 274 11.64 4.73 14.45
CA LEU A 274 11.24 4.79 15.85
C LEU A 274 11.23 6.25 16.30
N ALA A 275 10.36 6.62 17.25
CA ALA A 275 10.30 7.98 17.75
C ALA A 275 11.45 8.28 18.73
N PRO A 276 12.49 9.06 18.33
CA PRO A 276 13.65 9.27 19.19
C PRO A 276 13.31 10.13 20.40
N ALA A 277 12.31 11.04 20.25
CA ALA A 277 11.80 11.87 21.33
C ALA A 277 11.15 11.06 22.48
N ALA A 278 10.84 9.79 22.23
CA ALA A 278 10.25 8.89 23.19
C ALA A 278 11.31 8.02 23.91
N ALA A 279 12.60 8.36 23.78
CA ALA A 279 13.72 7.64 24.37
C ALA A 279 14.78 8.59 24.94
N MET A 280 15.68 8.04 25.75
CA MET A 280 16.92 8.67 26.25
C MET A 280 16.72 9.88 27.17
N VAL A 281 15.50 10.25 27.58
CA VAL A 281 15.27 11.35 28.52
C VAL A 281 15.26 10.81 29.96
N THR A 282 14.40 9.84 30.22
CA THR A 282 14.28 9.13 31.50
C THR A 282 14.07 7.63 31.22
N PRO A 283 15.16 6.85 31.04
CA PRO A 283 15.06 5.48 30.53
C PRO A 283 14.20 4.49 31.34
N SER A 284 13.91 4.80 32.61
CA SER A 284 13.01 3.99 33.45
C SER A 284 11.52 4.20 33.14
N SER A 285 11.14 5.36 32.62
CA SER A 285 9.74 5.72 32.32
C SER A 285 9.46 5.96 30.85
N ASP A 286 10.50 6.21 30.06
CA ASP A 286 10.38 6.41 28.62
C ASP A 286 9.80 5.14 27.97
N PRO A 287 8.90 5.28 26.98
CA PRO A 287 8.33 4.12 26.29
C PRO A 287 9.36 3.35 25.48
N LEU A 288 10.44 4.00 25.04
CA LEU A 288 11.57 3.38 24.36
C LEU A 288 12.85 3.63 25.15
N ALA A 289 13.76 2.66 25.17
CA ALA A 289 15.08 2.80 25.77
C ALA A 289 16.14 2.08 24.94
N LEU A 290 17.35 2.62 24.92
CA LEU A 290 18.54 1.93 24.42
C LEU A 290 19.20 1.22 25.59
N ILE A 291 19.12 -0.11 25.61
CA ILE A 291 19.52 -0.93 26.76
C ILE A 291 20.53 -2.01 26.38
N ARG A 292 21.20 -2.53 27.40
CA ARG A 292 21.97 -3.77 27.37
C ARG A 292 21.87 -4.46 28.73
N ALA A 293 22.26 -5.73 28.81
CA ALA A 293 22.37 -6.41 30.09
C ALA A 293 23.37 -5.67 31.01
N LYS A 294 23.02 -5.51 32.29
CA LYS A 294 23.84 -4.76 33.25
C LYS A 294 25.27 -5.32 33.30
N GLY A 295 26.26 -4.45 33.13
CA GLY A 295 27.68 -4.82 33.13
C GLY A 295 28.17 -5.52 31.86
N SER A 296 27.34 -5.67 30.83
CA SER A 296 27.78 -6.20 29.53
C SER A 296 28.59 -5.17 28.75
N GLY A 297 29.54 -5.65 27.94
CA GLY A 297 30.26 -4.86 26.93
C GLY A 297 29.51 -4.73 25.60
N ASP A 298 28.34 -5.34 25.48
CA ASP A 298 27.52 -5.33 24.26
C ASP A 298 27.06 -3.90 23.88
N PRO A 299 26.80 -3.65 22.58
CA PRO A 299 26.20 -2.40 22.14
C PRO A 299 24.80 -2.21 22.73
N PHE A 300 24.40 -0.95 22.93
CA PHE A 300 23.04 -0.65 23.34
C PHE A 300 22.08 -0.88 22.17
N LEU A 301 21.01 -1.62 22.44
CA LEU A 301 19.96 -1.96 21.47
C LEU A 301 18.63 -1.38 21.92
N PRO A 302 17.74 -0.99 20.99
CA PRO A 302 16.45 -0.44 21.36
C PRO A 302 15.54 -1.53 21.91
N ALA A 303 14.84 -1.17 22.96
CA ALA A 303 13.82 -1.97 23.61
C ALA A 303 12.62 -1.08 23.94
N ALA A 304 11.44 -1.69 23.95
CA ALA A 304 10.23 -1.04 24.45
C ALA A 304 10.08 -1.31 25.94
N ASN A 305 9.78 -0.26 26.69
CA ASN A 305 9.48 -0.34 28.11
C ASN A 305 8.09 -0.92 28.33
N VAL A 306 7.95 -1.70 29.40
CA VAL A 306 6.69 -2.32 29.82
C VAL A 306 6.26 -1.68 31.14
N PRO A 307 5.51 -0.55 31.10
CA PRO A 307 5.10 0.18 32.30
C PRO A 307 4.05 -0.59 33.14
N ALA A 308 3.28 -1.47 32.51
CA ALA A 308 2.31 -2.33 33.17
C ALA A 308 2.30 -3.73 32.50
N PRO A 309 2.12 -4.81 33.27
CA PRO A 309 2.09 -6.16 32.72
C PRO A 309 0.89 -6.34 31.77
N GLY A 310 1.17 -6.81 30.56
CA GLY A 310 0.15 -7.22 29.58
C GLY A 310 -0.40 -8.63 29.81
N SER A 311 -1.09 -9.18 28.82
CA SER A 311 -1.58 -10.57 28.82
C SER A 311 -0.46 -11.59 28.71
N VAL A 312 0.68 -11.20 28.15
CA VAL A 312 1.92 -12.00 28.08
C VAL A 312 2.93 -11.42 29.08
N PRO A 313 3.38 -12.21 30.08
CA PRO A 313 4.31 -11.72 31.08
C PRO A 313 5.70 -11.48 30.51
N VAL A 314 6.32 -10.36 30.90
CA VAL A 314 7.72 -10.03 30.63
C VAL A 314 8.50 -10.17 31.93
N THR A 315 9.63 -10.88 31.89
CA THR A 315 10.45 -11.10 33.08
C THR A 315 11.26 -9.84 33.39
N PRO A 316 11.14 -9.27 34.61
CA PRO A 316 11.95 -8.13 35.01
C PRO A 316 13.43 -8.49 35.07
N GLY A 317 14.30 -7.56 34.68
CA GLY A 317 15.74 -7.76 34.63
C GLY A 317 16.53 -6.53 35.08
N ASN A 318 17.85 -6.68 35.09
CA ASN A 318 18.78 -5.60 35.41
C ASN A 318 19.49 -5.17 34.12
N TYR A 319 19.38 -3.89 33.79
CA TYR A 319 19.84 -3.34 32.52
C TYR A 319 20.69 -2.10 32.73
N ASP A 320 21.61 -1.84 31.82
CA ASP A 320 22.21 -0.53 31.66
C ASP A 320 21.52 0.17 30.47
N ALA A 321 21.12 1.42 30.64
CA ALA A 321 20.43 2.21 29.64
C ALA A 321 21.15 3.53 29.34
N LEU A 322 21.03 4.02 28.11
CA LEU A 322 21.56 5.34 27.75
C LEU A 322 20.56 6.45 28.09
N GLN A 323 21.08 7.49 28.77
CA GLN A 323 20.38 8.74 29.03
C GLN A 323 21.14 9.89 28.36
N ALA A 324 20.45 10.76 27.64
CA ALA A 324 21.01 11.98 27.11
C ALA A 324 21.08 13.06 28.20
N SER A 325 22.25 13.64 28.41
CA SER A 325 22.46 14.73 29.37
C SER A 325 23.58 15.65 28.90
N GLY A 326 23.39 16.97 29.03
CA GLY A 326 24.45 17.97 28.80
C GLY A 326 25.12 17.91 27.42
N GLY A 327 24.41 17.48 26.37
CA GLY A 327 24.93 17.34 25.01
C GLY A 327 25.60 16.00 24.69
N GLY A 328 25.69 15.08 25.67
CA GLY A 328 26.23 13.72 25.50
C GLY A 328 25.26 12.63 25.95
N THR A 329 25.74 11.38 25.96
CA THR A 329 25.03 10.23 26.56
C THR A 329 25.78 9.70 27.79
N THR A 330 25.04 9.38 28.83
CA THR A 330 25.53 8.73 30.06
C THR A 330 24.84 7.38 30.23
N THR A 331 25.49 6.44 30.91
CA THR A 331 24.91 5.14 31.23
C THR A 331 24.26 5.19 32.61
N VAL A 332 23.01 4.72 32.70
CA VAL A 332 22.24 4.60 33.94
C VAL A 332 21.86 3.15 34.15
N SER A 333 22.15 2.60 35.32
CA SER A 333 21.75 1.24 35.68
C SER A 333 20.31 1.19 36.20
N LEU A 334 19.50 0.34 35.59
CA LEU A 334 18.11 0.04 35.94
C LEU A 334 18.06 -1.34 36.61
N THR A 335 17.27 -1.44 37.69
CA THR A 335 17.13 -2.68 38.47
C THR A 335 15.66 -3.09 38.50
N GLY A 336 15.36 -4.35 38.16
CA GLY A 336 13.98 -4.85 38.12
C GLY A 336 13.10 -4.18 37.05
N ALA A 337 13.70 -3.71 35.96
CA ALA A 337 12.95 -3.10 34.85
C ALA A 337 12.50 -4.16 33.85
N SER A 338 11.33 -3.96 33.23
CA SER A 338 10.78 -4.88 32.23
C SER A 338 10.88 -4.26 30.85
N PHE A 339 11.62 -4.92 29.96
CA PHE A 339 11.84 -4.45 28.60
C PHE A 339 11.62 -5.57 27.59
N VAL A 340 11.09 -5.20 26.43
CA VAL A 340 10.99 -6.08 25.26
C VAL A 340 12.02 -5.64 24.23
N PRO A 341 13.05 -6.46 23.95
CA PRO A 341 14.00 -6.17 22.88
C PRO A 341 13.26 -6.04 21.55
N LEU A 342 13.49 -4.95 20.81
CA LEU A 342 12.75 -4.72 19.58
C LEU A 342 13.25 -5.61 18.44
N ALA A 343 14.56 -5.86 18.33
CA ALA A 343 15.15 -6.53 17.16
C ALA A 343 14.47 -7.85 16.70
N PRO A 344 14.03 -8.77 17.58
CA PRO A 344 13.28 -9.96 17.16
C PRO A 344 11.87 -9.63 16.64
N VAL A 345 11.20 -8.66 17.26
CA VAL A 345 9.89 -8.17 16.82
C VAL A 345 10.06 -7.50 15.47
N LEU A 346 10.86 -6.43 15.41
CA LEU A 346 11.81 -6.07 14.34
C LEU A 346 11.79 -6.92 13.07
N ALA A 347 12.56 -8.01 13.18
CA ALA A 347 12.87 -8.93 12.11
C ALA A 347 11.63 -9.70 11.60
N SER A 348 10.64 -9.97 12.45
CA SER A 348 9.42 -10.68 12.04
C SER A 348 8.61 -9.93 10.98
N PHE A 349 8.78 -8.61 10.89
CA PHE A 349 8.17 -7.77 9.87
C PHE A 349 9.15 -7.34 8.76
N GLY A 350 10.36 -7.90 8.73
CA GLY A 350 11.34 -7.68 7.67
C GLY A 350 12.09 -6.35 7.76
N PHE A 351 11.98 -5.62 8.86
CA PHE A 351 12.75 -4.40 9.07
C PHE A 351 13.87 -4.65 10.07
N TYR A 352 15.04 -4.15 9.72
CA TYR A 352 16.26 -4.40 10.46
C TYR A 352 16.92 -3.07 10.81
N GLN A 353 17.56 -3.04 11.98
CA GLN A 353 18.49 -1.97 12.30
C GLN A 353 19.74 -2.07 11.42
N ALA A 354 20.45 -0.96 11.28
CA ALA A 354 21.79 -0.98 10.74
C ALA A 354 22.69 -1.92 11.57
N SER A 355 23.56 -2.66 10.88
CA SER A 355 24.54 -3.55 11.51
C SER A 355 25.95 -3.04 11.14
N PRO A 356 26.80 -2.68 12.11
CA PRO A 356 26.54 -2.66 13.55
C PRO A 356 25.54 -1.57 13.98
N ALA A 357 24.87 -1.77 15.12
CA ALA A 357 23.86 -0.84 15.64
C ALA A 357 24.50 0.52 15.97
N PRO A 358 24.01 1.64 15.39
CA PRO A 358 24.55 2.97 15.67
C PRO A 358 24.46 3.30 17.17
N GLN A 359 25.58 3.74 17.75
CA GLN A 359 25.65 4.14 19.15
C GLN A 359 25.55 5.67 19.23
N PRO A 360 24.47 6.26 19.77
CA PRO A 360 24.31 7.70 19.83
C PRO A 360 25.30 8.33 20.81
N ALA A 361 26.01 9.35 20.36
CA ALA A 361 26.89 10.18 21.19
C ALA A 361 26.09 11.26 21.93
N SER A 362 24.94 11.66 21.40
CA SER A 362 24.03 12.65 21.99
C SER A 362 22.55 12.29 21.78
N GLY A 363 21.64 12.98 22.47
CA GLY A 363 20.20 12.86 22.23
C GLY A 363 19.73 13.38 20.85
N ALA A 364 20.59 14.08 20.11
CA ALA A 364 20.31 14.51 18.74
C ALA A 364 20.64 13.42 17.70
N ASP A 365 21.41 12.38 18.08
CA ASP A 365 21.79 11.31 17.18
C ASP A 365 20.65 10.30 17.02
N ILE A 366 19.93 10.40 15.90
CA ILE A 366 18.74 9.60 15.62
C ILE A 366 19.02 8.37 14.75
N ALA A 367 20.27 8.10 14.39
CA ALA A 367 20.63 7.01 13.47
C ALA A 367 20.20 5.62 13.99
N TRP A 368 20.21 5.42 15.31
CA TRP A 368 19.79 4.18 15.96
C TRP A 368 18.30 3.87 15.76
N ALA A 369 17.49 4.91 15.54
CA ALA A 369 16.03 4.82 15.42
C ALA A 369 15.57 4.42 14.01
N ARG A 370 16.49 4.39 13.03
CA ARG A 370 16.18 4.08 11.63
C ARG A 370 16.19 2.57 11.41
N LEU A 371 15.11 2.08 10.81
CA LEU A 371 14.94 0.69 10.39
C LEU A 371 14.74 0.63 8.89
N THR A 372 15.34 -0.37 8.25
CA THR A 372 15.24 -0.57 6.81
C THR A 372 14.76 -1.97 6.47
N ASN A 373 13.90 -2.06 5.45
CA ASN A 373 13.50 -3.32 4.85
C ASN A 373 14.16 -3.50 3.47
N VAL A 374 15.17 -4.37 3.43
CA VAL A 374 15.87 -4.75 2.20
C VAL A 374 15.39 -6.10 1.65
N THR A 375 14.32 -6.67 2.23
CA THR A 375 13.79 -7.97 1.78
C THR A 375 13.27 -7.86 0.35
N GLY A 376 13.62 -8.85 -0.47
CA GLY A 376 13.29 -8.88 -1.90
C GLY A 376 14.16 -8.01 -2.81
N LEU A 377 15.07 -7.18 -2.27
CA LEU A 377 16.02 -6.44 -3.10
C LEU A 377 17.18 -7.36 -3.51
N VAL A 378 17.37 -7.53 -4.82
CA VAL A 378 18.40 -8.38 -5.40
C VAL A 378 19.51 -7.51 -5.99
N ALA A 379 20.72 -7.70 -5.48
CA ALA A 379 21.88 -6.94 -5.93
C ALA A 379 22.12 -7.12 -7.44
N GLY A 380 22.33 -6.02 -8.16
CA GLY A 380 22.57 -5.99 -9.61
C GLY A 380 21.31 -6.20 -10.47
N SER A 381 20.16 -6.53 -9.86
CA SER A 381 18.92 -6.82 -10.58
C SER A 381 17.80 -5.83 -10.29
N THR A 382 17.56 -5.49 -9.03
CA THR A 382 16.47 -4.57 -8.66
C THR A 382 16.83 -3.15 -9.04
N ARG A 383 16.01 -2.50 -9.87
CA ARG A 383 16.18 -1.09 -10.27
C ARG A 383 15.38 -0.15 -9.37
N LEU A 384 15.87 1.08 -9.21
CA LEU A 384 15.20 2.12 -8.45
C LEU A 384 13.85 2.49 -9.07
N GLY A 385 13.79 2.62 -10.39
CA GLY A 385 12.55 2.94 -11.12
C GLY A 385 11.45 1.92 -10.86
N ASP A 386 11.79 0.63 -10.83
CA ASP A 386 10.82 -0.45 -10.57
C ASP A 386 10.25 -0.35 -9.16
N GLU A 387 11.09 -0.07 -8.14
CA GLU A 387 10.64 0.09 -6.76
C GLU A 387 9.80 1.37 -6.56
N LEU A 388 10.15 2.48 -7.22
CA LEU A 388 9.36 3.71 -7.15
C LEU A 388 8.00 3.54 -7.87
N ALA A 389 7.98 2.82 -9.00
CA ALA A 389 6.77 2.57 -9.77
C ALA A 389 5.72 1.75 -8.98
N LEU A 390 6.13 0.99 -7.96
CA LEU A 390 5.20 0.30 -7.07
C LEU A 390 4.28 1.26 -6.31
N ILE A 391 4.73 2.49 -6.02
CA ILE A 391 4.04 3.44 -5.14
C ILE A 391 3.62 4.71 -5.88
N PHE A 392 4.44 5.20 -6.82
CA PHE A 392 4.24 6.49 -7.47
C PHE A 392 3.90 6.33 -8.95
N PRO A 393 2.91 7.08 -9.46
CA PRO A 393 2.57 7.04 -10.86
C PRO A 393 3.73 7.60 -11.69
N GLN A 394 3.80 7.17 -12.95
CA GLN A 394 4.94 7.46 -13.84
C GLN A 394 5.17 8.96 -14.04
N ASN A 395 4.10 9.74 -14.15
CA ASN A 395 4.18 11.19 -14.28
C ASN A 395 4.89 11.83 -13.07
N ALA A 396 4.60 11.36 -11.86
CA ALA A 396 5.25 11.84 -10.64
C ALA A 396 6.74 11.48 -10.60
N ILE A 397 7.12 10.27 -11.04
CA ILE A 397 8.53 9.85 -11.11
C ILE A 397 9.29 10.69 -12.14
N SER A 398 8.73 10.87 -13.34
CA SER A 398 9.35 11.66 -14.41
C SER A 398 9.52 13.13 -14.06
N ALA A 399 8.64 13.67 -13.21
CA ALA A 399 8.72 15.05 -12.72
C ALA A 399 9.61 15.20 -11.47
N SER A 400 10.19 14.11 -10.97
CA SER A 400 10.99 14.10 -9.73
C SER A 400 12.49 14.23 -9.99
N ALA A 401 13.24 14.58 -8.94
CA ALA A 401 14.70 14.56 -8.97
C ALA A 401 15.28 13.14 -9.16
N PHE A 402 14.48 12.08 -9.01
CA PHE A 402 14.89 10.70 -9.24
C PHE A 402 14.74 10.25 -10.70
N ALA A 403 14.10 11.04 -11.57
CA ALA A 403 13.95 10.72 -12.99
C ALA A 403 15.25 10.29 -13.70
N PRO A 404 16.41 10.95 -13.53
CA PRO A 404 17.66 10.50 -14.15
C PRO A 404 18.30 9.27 -13.47
N LEU A 405 17.79 8.84 -12.32
CA LEU A 405 18.38 7.77 -11.50
C LEU A 405 17.58 6.46 -11.55
N VAL A 406 16.52 6.39 -12.37
CA VAL A 406 15.61 5.23 -12.41
C VAL A 406 16.31 3.91 -12.79
N ASP A 407 17.41 3.98 -13.54
CA ASP A 407 18.21 2.81 -13.93
C ASP A 407 19.22 2.37 -12.86
N TYR A 408 19.36 3.12 -11.76
CA TYR A 408 20.25 2.73 -10.67
C TYR A 408 19.80 1.38 -10.11
N LYS A 409 20.77 0.52 -9.83
CA LYS A 409 20.55 -0.82 -9.32
C LYS A 409 20.94 -0.92 -7.87
N TRP A 410 20.20 -1.75 -7.13
CA TRP A 410 20.57 -2.12 -5.78
C TRP A 410 21.94 -2.80 -5.78
N ASN A 411 22.89 -2.33 -4.97
CA ASN A 411 24.22 -2.94 -4.85
C ASN A 411 24.42 -3.76 -3.57
N GLY A 412 23.36 -3.94 -2.78
CA GLY A 412 23.41 -4.55 -1.44
C GLY A 412 23.32 -3.54 -0.29
N THR A 413 23.55 -2.25 -0.55
CA THR A 413 23.51 -1.19 0.46
C THR A 413 22.72 0.04 0.04
N THR A 414 22.81 0.42 -1.24
CA THR A 414 22.11 1.57 -1.83
C THR A 414 21.87 1.36 -3.32
N PHE A 415 21.07 2.23 -3.93
CA PHE A 415 20.92 2.30 -5.38
C PHE A 415 22.07 3.12 -5.97
N ALA A 416 22.76 2.54 -6.95
CA ALA A 416 23.94 3.11 -7.60
C ALA A 416 23.89 2.82 -9.11
N PRO A 417 24.59 3.62 -9.95
CA PRO A 417 24.61 3.44 -11.40
C PRO A 417 25.14 2.08 -11.86
#